data_AF-A0A961NXU8-F1
#
_entry.id   AF-A0A961NXU8-F1
#
_cell.length_a   1.000
_cell.length_b   1.000
_cell.length_c   1.000
_cell.angle_alpha   90.00
_cell.angle_beta   90.00
_cell.angle_gamma   90.00
#
_symmetry.space_group_name_H-M   'P 1'
#
loop_
_entity.id
_entity.type
_entity.pdbx_description
1 polymer ?
#
loop_
_entity_poly.entity_id
_entity_poly.type
_entity_poly.pdbx_seq_one_letter_code
_entity_poly.pdbx_strand_id
1 'polypeptide(L)' 'MRETDLYAPVKAHLEAAGYEVKAEVGPADVVGVAGDAVVVVELKAGFSLKLLQQAVARQAVSDAVYVAVPRW' A
#
# COMPACT_ATOMS: atom_id res chain seq x y z
N MET A 1 -0.67 6.26 16.53
CA MET A 1 0.18 5.55 15.55
C MET A 1 0.39 6.50 14.38
N ARG A 2 1.64 6.71 13.96
CA ARG A 2 1.96 7.54 12.80
C ARG A 2 1.85 6.70 11.54
N GLU A 3 1.64 7.36 10.41
CA GLU A 3 1.59 6.72 9.09
C GLU A 3 2.87 5.93 8.79
N THR A 4 4.03 6.49 9.15
CA THR A 4 5.34 5.81 9.04
C THR A 4 5.44 4.52 9.84
N ASP A 5 4.69 4.40 10.93
CA ASP A 5 4.70 3.19 11.76
C ASP A 5 3.95 2.02 11.08
N LEU A 6 3.15 2.29 10.03
CA LEU A 6 2.46 1.27 9.22
C LEU A 6 3.35 0.64 8.16
N TYR A 7 4.44 1.30 7.76
CA TYR A 7 5.29 0.81 6.68
C TYR A 7 5.92 -0.55 7.03
N ALA A 8 6.54 -0.67 8.20
CA ALA A 8 7.21 -1.89 8.63
C ALA A 8 6.28 -3.14 8.65
N PRO A 9 5.09 -3.11 9.27
CA PRO A 9 4.19 -4.26 9.26
C PRO A 9 3.64 -4.58 7.86
N VAL A 10 3.32 -3.57 7.03
CA VAL A 10 2.85 -3.80 5.65
C VAL A 10 3.94 -4.41 4.79
N LYS A 11 5.17 -3.89 4.88
CA LYS A 11 6.34 -4.46 4.20
C LYS A 11 6.55 -5.92 4.58
N ALA A 12 6.59 -6.22 5.88
CA ALA A 12 6.80 -7.58 6.36
C ALA A 12 5.70 -8.54 5.88
N HIS A 13 4.44 -8.09 5.83
CA HIS A 13 3.33 -8.88 5.31
C HIS A 13 3.49 -9.21 3.82
N LEU A 14 3.84 -8.22 3.00
CA LEU A 14 4.05 -8.41 1.56
C LEU A 14 5.28 -9.27 1.27
N GLU A 15 6.39 -9.05 1.98
CA GLU A 15 7.59 -9.88 1.85
C GLU A 15 7.33 -11.34 2.24
N ALA A 16 6.56 -11.58 3.32
CA ALA A 16 6.14 -12.92 3.71
C ALA A 16 5.22 -13.59 2.66
N ALA A 17 4.49 -12.80 1.87
CA ALA A 17 3.69 -13.27 0.75
C ALA A 17 4.51 -13.44 -0.55
N GLY A 18 5.83 -13.19 -0.53
CA GLY A 18 6.73 -13.41 -1.66
C GLY A 18 6.93 -12.20 -2.58
N TYR A 19 6.50 -11.01 -2.17
CA TYR A 19 6.72 -9.79 -2.93
C TYR A 19 8.06 -9.13 -2.59
N GLU A 20 8.75 -8.61 -3.61
CA GLU A 20 9.79 -7.60 -3.43
C GLU A 20 9.10 -6.25 -3.16
N VAL A 21 9.39 -5.63 -2.02
CA VAL A 21 8.71 -4.40 -1.58
C VAL A 21 9.59 -3.17 -1.78
N LYS A 22 9.03 -2.15 -2.43
CA LYS A 22 9.62 -0.83 -2.64
C LYS A 22 8.76 0.24 -1.97
N ALA A 23 9.41 1.21 -1.33
CA ALA A 23 8.75 2.37 -0.73
C ALA A 23 8.82 3.58 -1.67
N GLU A 24 7.85 4.49 -1.53
CA GLU A 24 7.85 5.81 -2.17
C GLU A 24 8.04 5.75 -3.70
N VAL A 25 7.34 4.81 -4.35
CA VAL A 25 7.42 4.65 -5.80
C VAL A 25 6.49 5.66 -6.45
N GLY A 26 7.07 6.81 -6.81
CA GLY A 26 6.32 7.94 -7.34
C GLY A 26 5.32 8.43 -6.30
N PRO A 27 4.01 8.46 -6.61
CA PRO A 27 3.00 8.93 -5.67
C PRO A 27 2.44 7.83 -4.74
N ALA A 28 2.86 6.55 -4.87
CA ALA A 28 2.39 5.44 -4.03
C ALA A 28 3.34 5.20 -2.84
N ASP A 29 2.76 4.93 -1.67
CA ASP A 29 3.55 4.72 -0.45
C ASP A 29 4.33 3.41 -0.47
N VAL A 30 3.67 2.31 -0.88
CA VAL A 30 4.28 0.98 -0.95
C VAL A 30 3.87 0.28 -2.25
N VAL A 31 4.85 -0.32 -2.92
CA VAL A 31 4.62 -1.18 -4.09
C VAL A 31 5.30 -2.53 -3.86
N GLY A 32 4.54 -3.61 -3.99
CA GLY A 32 5.05 -4.98 -3.97
C GLY A 32 5.05 -5.56 -5.39
N VAL A 33 6.12 -6.24 -5.77
CA VAL A 33 6.24 -6.91 -7.09
C VAL A 33 6.61 -8.38 -6.90
N ALA A 34 5.87 -9.28 -7.56
CA ALA A 34 6.15 -10.72 -7.57
C ALA A 34 5.91 -11.28 -8.98
N GLY A 35 6.97 -11.49 -9.76
CA GLY A 35 6.85 -11.78 -11.19
C GLY A 35 6.12 -10.65 -11.91
N ASP A 36 5.01 -10.98 -12.57
CA ASP A 36 4.16 -10.00 -13.26
C ASP A 36 3.09 -9.38 -12.35
N ALA A 37 2.95 -9.84 -11.11
CA ALA A 37 1.98 -9.30 -10.16
C ALA A 37 2.53 -8.02 -9.49
N VAL A 38 1.74 -6.95 -9.53
CA VAL A 38 2.06 -5.67 -8.88
C VAL A 38 0.95 -5.29 -7.93
N VAL A 39 1.29 -5.07 -6.65
CA VAL A 39 0.37 -4.56 -5.63
C VAL A 39 0.77 -3.16 -5.19
N VAL A 40 -0.22 -2.26 -5.06
CA VAL A 40 -0.03 -0.90 -4.56
C VAL A 40 -0.75 -0.79 -3.22
N VAL A 41 -0.08 -0.23 -2.21
CA VAL A 41 -0.66 0.00 -0.88
C VAL A 41 -0.46 1.45 -0.47
N GLU A 42 -1.56 2.13 -0.16
CA GLU A 42 -1.59 3.48 0.42
C GLU A 42 -1.71 3.38 1.94
N LEU A 43 -0.86 4.08 2.68
CA LEU A 43 -0.79 4.04 4.14
C LEU A 43 -1.52 5.25 4.72
N LYS A 44 -2.40 5.03 5.70
CA LYS A 44 -3.02 6.14 6.43
C LYS A 44 -3.25 5.84 7.89
N ALA A 45 -2.98 6.81 8.76
CA ALA A 45 -3.25 6.68 10.20
C ALA A 45 -4.75 6.55 10.55
N GLY A 46 -5.66 6.78 9.58
CA GLY A 46 -7.09 6.58 9.73
C GLY A 46 -7.79 6.52 8.39
N PHE A 47 -8.97 5.90 8.37
CA PHE A 47 -9.77 5.80 7.15
C PHE A 47 -10.44 7.14 6.81
N SER A 48 -10.49 7.49 5.52
CA SER A 48 -11.23 8.66 5.02
C SER A 48 -11.71 8.44 3.59
N LEU A 49 -12.74 9.17 3.16
CA LEU A 49 -13.20 9.16 1.76
C LEU A 49 -12.10 9.64 0.80
N LYS A 50 -11.24 10.56 1.23
CA LYS A 50 -10.09 11.02 0.44
C LYS A 50 -9.12 9.86 0.15
N LEU A 51 -8.77 9.08 1.17
CA LEU A 51 -7.91 7.90 1.00
C LEU A 51 -8.52 6.89 0.03
N LEU A 52 -9.83 6.63 0.16
CA LEU A 52 -10.52 5.72 -0.75
C LEU A 52 -10.49 6.22 -2.20
N GLN A 53 -10.73 7.51 -2.42
CA GLN A 53 -10.65 8.12 -3.76
C GLN A 53 -9.24 8.04 -4.35
N GLN A 54 -8.19 8.21 -3.53
CA GLN A 54 -6.80 8.02 -3.95
C GLN A 54 -6.56 6.57 -4.40
N ALA A 55 -7.01 5.58 -3.63
CA ALA A 55 -6.89 4.17 -4.00
C ALA A 55 -7.65 3.84 -5.29
N VAL A 56 -8.85 4.40 -5.50
CA VAL A 56 -9.57 4.23 -6.78
C VAL A 56 -8.77 4.82 -7.95
N ALA A 57 -8.16 6.00 -7.78
CA ALA A 57 -7.32 6.58 -8.83
C ALA A 57 -6.09 5.72 -9.17
N ARG A 58 -5.56 4.95 -8.22
CA ARG A 58 -4.46 4.00 -8.45
C ARG A 58 -4.84 2.80 -9.30
N GLN A 59 -6.13 2.50 -9.46
CA GLN A 59 -6.55 1.40 -10.32
C GLN A 59 -6.21 1.62 -11.80
N ALA A 60 -5.87 2.86 -12.19
CA ALA A 60 -5.33 3.15 -13.50
C ALA A 60 -3.93 2.53 -13.77
N VAL A 61 -3.20 2.11 -12.72
CA VAL A 61 -1.83 1.58 -12.82
C VAL A 61 -1.66 0.15 -12.30
N SER A 62 -2.60 -0.37 -11.51
CA SER A 62 -2.58 -1.75 -11.01
C SER A 62 -4.00 -2.21 -10.66
N ASP A 63 -4.32 -3.46 -10.96
CA ASP A 63 -5.59 -4.09 -10.56
C ASP A 63 -5.65 -4.42 -9.06
N ALA A 64 -4.51 -4.42 -8.37
CA ALA A 64 -4.38 -4.77 -6.96
C ALA A 64 -3.97 -3.55 -6.12
N VAL A 65 -4.97 -2.77 -5.71
CA VAL A 65 -4.78 -1.59 -4.85
C VAL A 65 -5.42 -1.82 -3.48
N TYR A 66 -4.65 -1.59 -2.42
CA TYR A 66 -5.09 -1.70 -1.03
C TYR A 66 -4.87 -0.40 -0.26
N VAL A 67 -5.63 -0.23 0.81
CA VAL A 67 -5.42 0.83 1.80
C VAL A 67 -5.13 0.18 3.16
N ALA A 68 -4.01 0.55 3.77
CA ALA A 68 -3.62 0.05 5.08
C ALA A 68 -3.88 1.13 6.14
N VAL A 69 -4.71 0.77 7.13
CA VAL A 69 -5.05 1.63 8.26
C VAL A 69 -4.88 0.85 9.58
N PRO A 70 -4.55 1.52 10.70
CA PRO A 70 -4.50 0.89 12.01
C PRO A 70 -5.85 0.32 12.39
N ARG A 71 -5.85 -0.73 13.23
CA ARG A 71 -7.06 -1.26 13.84
C ARG A 71 -7.59 -0.24 14.86
N TRP A 72 -8.78 0.29 14.59
CA TRP A 72 -9.70 0.97 15.52
C TRP A 72 -10.17 0.07 16.66
#